data_AF-A0A1Y2WTN0-F1
#
_entry.id   AF-A0A1Y2WTN0-F1
#
_cell.length_a   1.000
_cell.length_b   1.000
_cell.length_c   1.000
_cell.angle_alpha   90.00
_cell.angle_beta   90.00
_cell.angle_gamma   90.00
#
_symmetry.space_group_name_H-M   'P 1'
#
loop_
_entity.id
_entity.type
_entity.pdbx_description
1 polymer ?
#
loop_
_entity_poly.entity_id
_entity_poly.type
_entity_poly.pdbx_seq_one_letter_code
_entity_poly.pdbx_strand_id
1 'polypeptide(L)'
;MEAIHSDVFAAPVHGVFDFVRSFVQIIAHVLSYGITRAYFGVSVVLSMVSLKVFAVFFVASIVALVFFVAPSRHRAIISHGKTPKKIWPRKEITEKPFYVVLICGSGGHTAEMIKMVERSIRSEGPNSHRRWAIGYGDELSYKRVMAFERHLNSRFTVYNLHAGTYDIRFFHRSRAVHQSWWTTPFTVYDCTNDVFDILADRPPNPAIPENKFPGVIASDGPGTGFVFLLCAYLMKFFGLAPDDSMKGVFVESWARVNSLSFSGQLIKYFDLAEVFVVQHPPLHRRYPGQAYTGNMVAMPTIPSVPLEPLE
;
A
#
# COMPACT_ATOMS: atom_id res chain seq x y z
N MET A 1 -79.68 48.31 71.27
CA MET A 1 -79.54 48.93 69.95
C MET A 1 -78.21 48.46 69.40
N GLU A 2 -78.27 47.71 68.31
CA GLU A 2 -77.20 47.20 67.46
C GLU A 2 -76.18 46.18 67.98
N ALA A 3 -76.27 45.00 67.35
CA ALA A 3 -75.38 43.87 67.42
C ALA A 3 -74.02 44.20 66.80
N ILE A 4 -72.96 44.11 67.60
CA ILE A 4 -71.59 43.93 67.11
C ILE A 4 -71.19 42.52 67.51
N HIS A 5 -71.57 41.54 66.70
CA HIS A 5 -71.00 40.20 66.75
C HIS A 5 -71.29 39.49 65.42
N SER A 6 -70.34 39.57 64.50
CA SER A 6 -69.90 38.42 63.70
C SER A 6 -68.74 38.85 62.81
N ASP A 7 -67.62 38.15 62.98
CA ASP A 7 -66.60 37.91 61.96
C ASP A 7 -65.51 38.99 61.74
N VAL A 8 -64.89 39.41 62.85
CA VAL A 8 -63.46 39.76 62.86
C VAL A 8 -62.65 38.49 63.20
N PHE A 9 -62.72 37.48 62.34
CA PHE A 9 -61.90 36.25 62.46
C PHE A 9 -61.51 35.74 61.06
N ALA A 10 -60.93 36.59 60.21
CA ALA A 10 -60.39 36.15 58.92
C ALA A 10 -59.11 36.90 58.49
N ALA A 11 -58.28 37.38 59.43
CA ALA A 11 -57.08 38.13 59.06
C ALA A 11 -55.89 38.03 60.04
N PRO A 12 -55.47 36.82 60.46
CA PRO A 12 -54.05 36.58 60.69
C PRO A 12 -53.51 35.31 60.00
N VAL A 13 -54.38 34.44 59.50
CA VAL A 13 -53.98 33.10 59.02
C VAL A 13 -53.28 33.17 57.66
N HIS A 14 -53.72 34.04 56.75
CA HIS A 14 -53.12 34.17 55.41
C HIS A 14 -51.66 34.69 55.44
N GLY A 15 -51.35 35.69 56.28
CA GLY A 15 -49.99 36.25 56.38
C GLY A 15 -48.96 35.28 56.99
N VAL A 16 -49.39 34.43 57.92
CA VAL A 16 -48.54 33.38 58.50
C VAL A 16 -48.28 32.27 57.48
N PHE A 17 -49.30 31.85 56.72
CA PHE A 17 -49.14 30.85 55.66
C PHE A 17 -48.23 31.33 54.53
N ASP A 18 -48.34 32.58 54.09
CA ASP A 18 -47.49 33.15 53.03
C ASP A 18 -46.03 33.33 53.50
N PHE A 19 -45.83 33.70 54.77
CA PHE A 19 -44.50 33.75 55.37
C PHE A 19 -43.85 32.37 55.45
N VAL A 20 -44.59 31.35 55.93
CA VAL A 20 -44.12 29.96 55.98
C VAL A 20 -43.82 29.44 54.58
N ARG A 21 -44.67 29.72 53.58
CA ARG A 21 -44.45 29.33 52.19
C ARG A 21 -43.17 29.95 51.61
N SER A 22 -42.96 31.25 51.84
CA SER A 22 -41.77 31.97 51.36
C SER A 22 -40.49 31.45 52.05
N PHE A 23 -40.56 31.18 53.34
CA PHE A 23 -39.44 30.62 54.11
C PHE A 23 -39.07 29.20 53.63
N VAL A 24 -40.06 28.35 53.38
CA VAL A 24 -39.86 27.01 52.80
C VAL A 24 -39.29 27.10 51.38
N GLN A 25 -39.75 28.05 50.56
CA GLN A 25 -39.20 28.29 49.22
C GLN A 25 -37.73 28.74 49.26
N ILE A 26 -37.35 29.62 50.19
CA ILE A 26 -35.96 30.05 50.36
C ILE A 26 -35.08 28.85 50.77
N ILE A 27 -35.53 28.04 51.74
CA ILE A 27 -34.81 26.83 52.16
C ILE A 27 -34.67 25.85 50.99
N ALA A 28 -35.74 25.61 50.24
CA ALA A 28 -35.72 24.72 49.07
C ALA A 28 -34.75 25.24 47.99
N HIS A 29 -34.68 26.55 47.77
CA HIS A 29 -33.77 27.15 46.78
C HIS A 29 -32.31 27.05 47.23
N VAL A 30 -32.01 27.32 48.51
CA VAL A 30 -30.65 27.17 49.07
C VAL A 30 -30.20 25.70 49.03
N LEU A 31 -31.08 24.76 49.41
CA LEU A 31 -30.81 23.33 49.33
C LEU A 31 -30.59 22.87 47.88
N SER A 32 -31.47 23.26 46.96
CA SER A 32 -31.36 22.94 45.53
C SER A 32 -30.06 23.48 44.93
N TYR A 33 -29.68 24.71 45.27
CA TYR A 33 -28.45 25.33 44.80
C TYR A 33 -27.20 24.61 45.34
N GLY A 34 -27.20 24.24 46.63
CA GLY A 34 -26.13 23.44 47.24
C GLY A 34 -25.97 22.06 46.59
N ILE A 35 -27.08 21.36 46.36
CA ILE A 35 -27.11 20.06 45.68
C ILE A 35 -26.60 20.18 44.24
N THR A 36 -27.05 21.19 43.49
CA THR A 36 -26.62 21.40 42.09
C THR A 36 -25.12 21.67 42.00
N ARG A 37 -24.55 22.48 42.90
CA ARG A 37 -23.09 22.73 42.94
C ARG A 37 -22.30 21.47 43.32
N ALA A 38 -22.82 20.65 44.22
CA ALA A 38 -22.21 19.37 44.57
C ALA A 38 -22.20 18.40 43.36
N TYR A 39 -23.33 18.24 42.67
CA TYR A 39 -23.41 17.44 41.44
C TYR A 39 -22.48 17.96 40.35
N PHE A 40 -22.42 19.28 40.13
CA PHE A 40 -21.51 19.88 39.17
C PHE A 40 -20.04 19.59 39.52
N GLY A 41 -19.66 19.76 40.79
CA GLY A 41 -18.30 19.45 41.26
C GLY A 41 -17.93 17.98 41.06
N VAL A 42 -18.82 17.05 41.45
CA VAL A 42 -18.63 15.61 41.23
C VAL A 42 -18.53 15.28 39.75
N SER A 43 -19.39 15.86 38.91
CA SER A 43 -19.36 15.66 37.45
C SER A 43 -18.05 16.14 36.83
N VAL A 44 -17.51 17.29 37.26
CA VAL A 44 -16.22 17.80 36.77
C VAL A 44 -15.09 16.85 37.16
N VAL A 45 -15.06 16.38 38.42
CA VAL A 45 -14.03 15.42 38.88
C VAL A 45 -14.12 14.12 38.10
N LEU A 46 -15.32 13.56 37.91
CA LEU A 46 -15.54 12.35 37.13
C LEU A 46 -15.07 12.53 35.67
N SER A 47 -15.41 13.66 35.04
CA SER A 47 -14.95 13.99 33.67
C SER A 47 -13.42 14.12 33.58
N MET A 48 -12.77 14.70 34.60
CA MET A 48 -11.31 14.78 34.65
C MET A 48 -10.66 13.39 34.80
N VAL A 49 -11.25 12.52 35.62
CA VAL A 49 -10.79 11.14 35.78
C VAL A 49 -10.99 10.36 34.49
N SER A 50 -12.15 10.45 33.85
CA SER A 50 -12.42 9.76 32.57
C SER A 50 -11.48 10.22 31.47
N LEU A 51 -11.16 11.51 31.39
CA LEU A 51 -10.20 12.04 30.41
C LEU A 51 -8.80 11.49 30.63
N LYS A 52 -8.34 11.38 31.89
CA LYS A 52 -7.03 10.77 32.22
C LYS A 52 -7.00 9.29 31.84
N VAL A 53 -8.06 8.56 32.16
CA VAL A 53 -8.20 7.14 31.82
C VAL A 53 -8.15 6.98 30.29
N PHE A 54 -8.92 7.78 29.55
CA PHE A 54 -8.89 7.79 28.08
C PHE A 54 -7.49 8.09 27.54
N ALA A 55 -6.80 9.10 28.07
CA ALA A 55 -5.45 9.45 27.64
C ALA A 55 -4.46 8.30 27.86
N VAL A 56 -4.55 7.60 29.00
CA VAL A 56 -3.72 6.42 29.29
C VAL A 56 -4.00 5.30 28.29
N PHE A 57 -5.28 4.97 28.03
CA PHE A 57 -5.64 3.95 27.03
C PHE A 57 -5.21 4.33 25.61
N PHE A 58 -5.32 5.61 25.24
CA PHE A 58 -4.90 6.10 23.93
C PHE A 58 -3.39 5.94 23.75
N VAL A 59 -2.59 6.38 24.73
CA VAL A 59 -1.13 6.20 24.71
C VAL A 59 -0.77 4.72 24.69
N ALA A 60 -1.40 3.89 25.53
CA ALA A 60 -1.18 2.45 25.54
C ALA A 60 -1.51 1.79 24.19
N SER A 61 -2.57 2.25 23.51
CA SER A 61 -2.95 1.76 22.18
C SER A 61 -1.92 2.15 21.11
N ILE A 62 -1.38 3.37 21.16
CA ILE A 62 -0.29 3.79 20.26
C ILE A 62 0.97 2.96 20.52
N VAL A 63 1.33 2.74 21.78
CA VAL A 63 2.47 1.89 22.16
C VAL A 63 2.25 0.46 21.66
N ALA A 64 1.06 -0.11 21.86
CA ALA A 64 0.70 -1.42 21.34
C ALA A 64 0.82 -1.48 19.80
N LEU A 65 0.31 -0.46 19.11
CA LEU A 65 0.37 -0.35 17.65
C LEU A 65 1.81 -0.30 17.15
N VAL A 66 2.64 0.57 17.71
CA VAL A 66 4.01 0.83 17.24
C VAL A 66 4.97 -0.31 17.59
N PHE A 67 4.87 -0.88 18.79
CA PHE A 67 5.85 -1.87 19.27
C PHE A 67 5.43 -3.32 19.06
N PHE A 68 4.14 -3.61 18.88
CA PHE A 68 3.65 -4.99 18.76
C PHE A 68 2.91 -5.23 17.45
N VAL A 69 1.87 -4.45 17.13
CA VAL A 69 1.01 -4.71 15.97
C VAL A 69 1.75 -4.44 14.65
N ALA A 70 2.36 -3.26 14.48
CA ALA A 70 3.08 -2.92 13.25
C ALA A 70 4.28 -3.85 12.99
N PRO A 71 5.15 -4.16 13.98
CA PRO A 71 6.26 -5.08 13.75
C PRO A 71 5.80 -6.51 13.48
N SER A 72 4.73 -6.99 14.13
CA SER A 72 4.19 -8.33 13.86
C SER A 72 3.59 -8.42 12.45
N ARG A 73 2.86 -7.38 11.99
CA ARG A 73 2.34 -7.33 10.62
C ARG A 73 3.47 -7.28 9.58
N HIS A 74 4.49 -6.46 9.81
CA HIS A 74 5.68 -6.40 8.94
C HIS A 74 6.38 -7.76 8.84
N ARG A 75 6.60 -8.43 9.98
CA ARG A 75 7.20 -9.78 10.02
C ARG A 75 6.36 -10.82 9.29
N ALA A 76 5.03 -10.78 9.45
CA ALA A 76 4.12 -11.69 8.75
C ALA A 76 4.30 -11.56 7.22
N ILE A 77 4.23 -10.33 6.69
CA ILE A 77 4.39 -10.06 5.25
C ILE A 77 5.75 -10.56 4.74
N ILE A 78 6.84 -10.23 5.42
CA ILE A 78 8.18 -10.67 5.02
C ILE A 78 8.33 -12.20 5.09
N SER A 79 7.78 -12.83 6.13
CA SER A 79 7.89 -14.28 6.31
C SER A 79 7.11 -15.06 5.23
N HIS A 80 5.98 -14.53 4.78
CA HIS A 80 5.20 -15.10 3.67
C HIS A 80 5.92 -14.97 2.32
N GLY A 81 6.71 -13.91 2.13
CA GLY A 81 7.45 -13.66 0.89
C GLY A 81 8.70 -14.53 0.70
N LYS A 82 9.33 -14.98 1.79
CA LYS A 82 10.56 -15.78 1.74
C LYS A 82 10.23 -17.27 1.56
N THR A 83 9.89 -17.66 0.33
CA THR A 83 9.94 -19.08 -0.05
C THR A 83 11.34 -19.63 0.25
N PRO A 84 11.48 -20.81 0.87
CA PRO A 84 12.77 -21.35 1.26
C PRO A 84 13.69 -21.43 0.05
N LYS A 85 14.84 -20.74 0.15
CA LYS A 85 15.94 -20.75 -0.82
C LYS A 85 16.26 -22.20 -1.21
N LYS A 86 15.92 -22.61 -2.44
CA LYS A 86 16.81 -23.46 -3.26
C LYS A 86 16.39 -23.73 -4.70
N ILE A 87 15.15 -23.52 -5.09
CA ILE A 87 14.71 -23.86 -6.45
C ILE A 87 13.73 -22.78 -6.87
N TRP A 88 14.05 -22.01 -7.91
CA TRP A 88 13.04 -21.22 -8.62
C TRP A 88 11.94 -22.21 -9.00
N PRO A 89 10.74 -22.16 -8.40
CA PRO A 89 9.73 -23.15 -8.72
C PRO A 89 9.45 -22.99 -10.22
N ARG A 90 9.85 -24.00 -11.01
CA ARG A 90 9.38 -24.13 -12.38
C ARG A 90 7.89 -24.35 -12.22
N LYS A 91 7.12 -23.27 -12.27
CA LYS A 91 5.67 -23.35 -12.14
C LYS A 91 5.22 -24.35 -13.21
N GLU A 92 4.66 -25.46 -12.77
CA GLU A 92 3.85 -26.30 -13.65
C GLU A 92 2.79 -25.39 -14.24
N ILE A 93 2.44 -25.59 -15.52
CA ILE A 93 1.43 -24.78 -16.20
C ILE A 93 0.11 -25.03 -15.48
N THR A 94 -0.18 -24.24 -14.46
CA THR A 94 -1.45 -24.28 -13.73
C THR A 94 -2.46 -23.45 -14.51
N GLU A 95 -3.70 -23.93 -14.60
CA GLU A 95 -4.83 -23.18 -15.18
C GLU A 95 -5.15 -21.84 -14.48
N LYS A 96 -4.49 -21.57 -13.33
CA LYS A 96 -4.68 -20.35 -12.55
C LYS A 96 -4.20 -19.12 -13.33
N PRO A 97 -5.01 -18.04 -13.38
CA PRO A 97 -4.64 -16.84 -14.13
C PRO A 97 -3.34 -16.23 -13.64
N PHE A 98 -2.52 -15.75 -14.56
CA PHE A 98 -1.25 -15.09 -14.28
C PHE A 98 -1.35 -13.62 -14.62
N TYR A 99 -1.12 -12.75 -13.64
CA TYR A 99 -1.15 -11.31 -13.81
C TYR A 99 0.14 -10.72 -13.27
N VAL A 100 0.92 -10.08 -14.15
CA VAL A 100 2.19 -9.44 -13.81
C VAL A 100 2.16 -7.96 -14.18
N VAL A 101 2.72 -7.12 -13.31
CA VAL A 101 2.98 -5.71 -13.59
C VAL A 101 4.48 -5.55 -13.85
N LEU A 102 4.82 -4.99 -15.01
CA LEU A 102 6.18 -4.72 -15.47
C LEU A 102 6.41 -3.21 -15.48
N ILE A 103 7.36 -2.75 -14.68
CA ILE A 103 7.63 -1.32 -14.54
C ILE A 103 8.72 -0.93 -15.53
N CYS A 104 8.37 -0.07 -16.48
CA CYS A 104 9.33 0.50 -17.41
C CYS A 104 10.07 1.66 -16.74
N GLY A 105 11.40 1.57 -16.69
CA GLY A 105 12.24 2.75 -16.52
C GLY A 105 12.21 3.65 -17.75
N SER A 106 13.12 4.62 -17.82
CA SER A 106 13.30 5.45 -19.03
C SER A 106 14.46 4.95 -19.87
N GLY A 107 14.26 4.82 -21.18
CA GLY A 107 15.35 4.55 -22.12
C GLY A 107 16.02 3.19 -21.90
N GLY A 108 17.26 3.18 -21.38
CA GLY A 108 18.08 1.97 -21.23
C GLY A 108 17.43 0.90 -20.35
N HIS A 109 16.83 1.31 -19.23
CA HIS A 109 16.14 0.38 -18.31
C HIS A 109 14.97 -0.33 -18.99
N THR A 110 14.12 0.36 -19.74
CA THR A 110 13.05 -0.29 -20.53
C THR A 110 13.60 -1.39 -21.45
N ALA A 111 14.75 -1.15 -22.08
CA ALA A 111 15.37 -2.14 -22.96
C ALA A 111 15.96 -3.33 -22.18
N GLU A 112 16.53 -3.09 -21.00
CA GLU A 112 16.97 -4.15 -20.08
C GLU A 112 15.77 -5.02 -19.67
N MET A 113 14.68 -4.40 -19.17
CA MET A 113 13.46 -5.09 -18.77
C MET A 113 12.88 -5.94 -19.91
N ILE A 114 12.70 -5.37 -21.09
CA ILE A 114 12.16 -6.09 -22.26
C ILE A 114 13.03 -7.30 -22.59
N LYS A 115 14.36 -7.17 -22.62
CA LYS A 115 15.27 -8.30 -22.91
C LYS A 115 15.17 -9.42 -21.86
N MET A 116 15.00 -9.08 -20.59
CA MET A 116 14.82 -10.06 -19.52
C MET A 116 13.46 -10.76 -19.60
N VAL A 117 12.42 -10.01 -19.93
CA VAL A 117 11.04 -10.51 -20.04
C VAL A 117 10.85 -11.38 -21.29
N GLU A 118 11.40 -10.97 -22.44
CA GLU A 118 11.22 -11.63 -23.75
C GLU A 118 11.50 -13.14 -23.70
N ARG A 119 12.56 -13.53 -22.99
CA ARG A 119 12.98 -14.93 -22.90
C ARG A 119 12.34 -15.71 -21.76
N SER A 120 11.81 -15.00 -20.76
CA SER A 120 11.18 -15.62 -19.59
C SER A 120 9.68 -15.88 -19.79
N ILE A 121 9.03 -15.16 -20.71
CA ILE A 121 7.62 -15.39 -21.04
C ILE A 121 7.43 -16.79 -21.65
N ARG A 122 6.41 -17.47 -21.13
CA ARG A 122 5.90 -18.75 -21.61
C ARG A 122 4.49 -18.58 -22.15
N SER A 123 4.05 -19.53 -22.97
CA SER A 123 2.63 -19.58 -23.34
C SER A 123 1.86 -20.15 -22.18
N GLU A 124 1.12 -19.27 -21.50
CA GLU A 124 0.26 -19.60 -20.36
C GLU A 124 -1.24 -19.48 -20.72
N GLY A 125 -1.54 -19.42 -22.03
CA GLY A 125 -2.90 -19.33 -22.54
C GLY A 125 -3.56 -17.95 -22.37
N PRO A 126 -4.88 -17.85 -22.57
CA PRO A 126 -5.64 -16.59 -22.46
C PRO A 126 -5.72 -16.05 -21.03
N ASN A 127 -5.44 -16.89 -20.03
CA ASN A 127 -5.50 -16.54 -18.61
C ASN A 127 -4.25 -15.75 -18.13
N SER A 128 -3.36 -15.38 -19.05
CA SER A 128 -2.15 -14.59 -18.77
C SER A 128 -2.34 -13.14 -19.20
N HIS A 129 -1.95 -12.21 -18.32
CA HIS A 129 -2.00 -10.77 -18.58
C HIS A 129 -0.75 -10.05 -18.07
N ARG A 130 -0.26 -9.12 -18.89
CA ARG A 130 0.88 -8.25 -18.57
C ARG A 130 0.43 -6.80 -18.58
N ARG A 131 0.61 -6.11 -17.46
CA ARG A 131 0.44 -4.67 -17.38
C ARG A 131 1.79 -3.99 -17.45
N TRP A 132 1.97 -3.15 -18.45
CA TRP A 132 3.15 -2.31 -18.58
C TRP A 132 2.89 -0.94 -17.95
N ALA A 133 3.60 -0.63 -16.88
CA ALA A 133 3.59 0.70 -16.30
C ALA A 133 4.66 1.55 -16.99
N ILE A 134 4.27 2.69 -17.59
CA ILE A 134 5.17 3.58 -18.35
C ILE A 134 5.06 5.01 -17.82
N GLY A 135 6.19 5.73 -17.71
CA GLY A 135 6.16 7.13 -17.29
C GLY A 135 5.44 8.04 -18.31
N TYR A 136 4.68 9.02 -17.84
CA TYR A 136 4.09 10.04 -18.72
C TYR A 136 5.15 10.70 -19.63
N GLY A 137 4.83 10.84 -20.91
CA GLY A 137 5.72 11.43 -21.92
C GLY A 137 6.88 10.54 -22.39
N ASP A 138 7.00 9.29 -21.92
CA ASP A 138 8.05 8.36 -22.37
C ASP A 138 7.66 7.61 -23.65
N GLU A 139 7.61 8.35 -24.76
CA GLU A 139 7.19 7.82 -26.07
C GLU A 139 8.12 6.70 -26.57
N LEU A 140 9.42 6.79 -26.25
CA LEU A 140 10.39 5.76 -26.65
C LEU A 140 10.10 4.43 -25.95
N SER A 141 9.83 4.46 -24.65
CA SER A 141 9.49 3.24 -23.90
C SER A 141 8.16 2.67 -24.37
N TYR A 142 7.16 3.52 -24.63
CA TYR A 142 5.89 3.12 -25.24
C TYR A 142 6.08 2.39 -26.58
N LYS A 143 6.84 2.98 -27.51
CA LYS A 143 7.14 2.37 -28.82
C LYS A 143 7.84 1.02 -28.68
N ARG A 144 8.78 0.89 -27.74
CA ARG A 144 9.50 -0.36 -27.48
C ARG A 144 8.60 -1.45 -26.92
N VAL A 145 7.75 -1.14 -25.94
CA VAL A 145 6.76 -2.08 -25.40
C VAL A 145 5.79 -2.54 -26.49
N MET A 146 5.29 -1.61 -27.31
CA MET A 146 4.39 -1.95 -28.42
C MET A 146 5.07 -2.82 -29.48
N ALA A 147 6.32 -2.53 -29.84
CA ALA A 147 7.09 -3.36 -30.77
C ALA A 147 7.33 -4.76 -30.19
N PHE A 148 7.65 -4.83 -28.89
CA PHE A 148 7.86 -6.07 -28.16
C PHE A 148 6.59 -6.94 -28.15
N GLU A 149 5.44 -6.41 -27.73
CA GLU A 149 4.19 -7.19 -27.65
C GLU A 149 3.73 -7.67 -29.04
N ARG A 150 3.95 -6.87 -30.10
CA ARG A 150 3.69 -7.31 -31.48
C ARG A 150 4.60 -8.48 -31.89
N HIS A 151 5.91 -8.34 -31.62
CA HIS A 151 6.88 -9.40 -31.92
C HIS A 151 6.55 -10.68 -31.15
N LEU A 152 6.24 -10.56 -29.86
CA LEU A 152 5.83 -11.66 -29.00
C LEU A 152 4.59 -12.37 -29.54
N ASN A 153 3.56 -11.62 -29.95
CA ASN A 153 2.34 -12.19 -30.52
C ASN A 153 2.62 -12.94 -31.84
N SER A 154 3.38 -12.34 -32.76
CA SER A 154 3.79 -13.00 -34.00
C SER A 154 4.56 -14.30 -33.74
N ARG A 155 5.53 -14.24 -32.83
CA ARG A 155 6.37 -15.38 -32.45
C ARG A 155 5.56 -16.57 -31.91
N PHE A 156 4.56 -16.32 -31.07
CA PHE A 156 3.74 -17.37 -30.49
C PHE A 156 2.72 -17.91 -31.49
N THR A 157 2.17 -17.04 -32.33
CA THR A 157 1.18 -17.42 -33.36
C THR A 157 1.76 -18.42 -34.36
N VAL A 158 3.06 -18.29 -34.72
CA VAL A 158 3.77 -19.25 -35.61
C VAL A 158 3.70 -20.68 -35.07
N TYR A 159 3.68 -20.86 -33.75
CA TYR A 159 3.60 -22.16 -33.10
C TYR A 159 2.19 -22.53 -32.63
N ASN A 160 1.14 -21.83 -33.08
CA ASN A 160 -0.25 -21.97 -32.60
C ASN A 160 -0.40 -21.81 -31.08
N LEU A 161 0.39 -20.93 -30.48
CA LEU A 161 0.38 -20.62 -29.05
C LEU A 161 -0.22 -19.24 -28.78
N HIS A 162 -0.81 -19.05 -27.61
CA HIS A 162 -1.28 -17.74 -27.15
C HIS A 162 -0.17 -17.01 -26.36
N ALA A 163 0.12 -15.77 -26.75
CA ALA A 163 1.03 -14.88 -26.01
C ALA A 163 0.40 -14.28 -24.75
N GLY A 164 -0.90 -14.50 -24.50
CA GLY A 164 -1.66 -13.81 -23.46
C GLY A 164 -2.07 -12.39 -23.86
N THR A 165 -2.63 -11.65 -22.92
CA THR A 165 -3.11 -10.27 -23.13
C THR A 165 -2.17 -9.25 -22.47
N TYR A 166 -2.28 -7.98 -22.86
CA TYR A 166 -1.53 -6.91 -22.22
C TYR A 166 -2.33 -5.60 -22.17
N ASP A 167 -1.96 -4.73 -21.23
CA ASP A 167 -2.38 -3.33 -21.20
C ASP A 167 -1.21 -2.42 -20.82
N ILE A 168 -1.41 -1.12 -21.02
CA ILE A 168 -0.42 -0.09 -20.70
C ILE A 168 -1.09 0.92 -19.78
N ARG A 169 -0.45 1.21 -18.64
CA ARG A 169 -0.86 2.26 -17.71
C ARG A 169 0.25 3.29 -17.56
N PHE A 170 -0.14 4.56 -17.46
CA PHE A 170 0.81 5.66 -17.32
C PHE A 170 0.91 6.12 -15.88
N PHE A 171 2.11 6.54 -15.47
CA PHE A 171 2.38 7.07 -14.13
C PHE A 171 3.30 8.30 -14.16
N HIS A 172 3.20 9.17 -13.16
CA HIS A 172 4.13 10.27 -12.93
C HIS A 172 5.47 9.75 -12.42
N ARG A 173 6.58 10.15 -13.04
CA ARG A 173 7.90 9.75 -12.58
C ARG A 173 8.12 10.28 -11.15
N SER A 174 8.64 9.42 -10.28
CA SER A 174 8.94 9.78 -8.89
C SER A 174 9.89 10.99 -8.75
N ARG A 175 10.73 11.23 -9.76
CA ARG A 175 11.58 12.42 -9.88
C ARG A 175 11.93 12.68 -11.34
N ALA A 176 11.81 13.94 -11.78
CA ALA A 176 12.28 14.38 -13.09
C ALA A 176 13.80 14.59 -13.12
N VAL A 177 14.41 14.48 -14.30
CA VAL A 177 15.83 14.76 -14.49
C VAL A 177 16.09 16.23 -14.16
N HIS A 178 17.15 16.52 -13.39
CA HIS A 178 17.48 17.85 -12.86
C HIS A 178 16.49 18.44 -11.85
N GLN A 179 15.49 17.68 -11.39
CA GLN A 179 14.60 18.16 -10.32
C GLN A 179 15.35 18.31 -8.99
N SER A 180 15.04 19.39 -8.27
CA SER A 180 15.51 19.64 -6.92
C SER A 180 14.98 18.59 -5.93
N TRP A 181 15.78 18.25 -4.93
CA TRP A 181 15.37 17.34 -3.85
C TRP A 181 14.16 17.86 -3.07
N TRP A 182 13.98 19.18 -2.96
CA TRP A 182 12.88 19.79 -2.23
C TRP A 182 11.51 19.66 -2.88
N THR A 183 11.44 19.58 -4.22
CA THR A 183 10.17 19.39 -4.93
C THR A 183 9.86 17.91 -5.16
N THR A 184 10.82 17.03 -4.87
CA THR A 184 10.68 15.57 -5.02
C THR A 184 9.50 14.99 -4.22
N PRO A 185 9.19 15.44 -2.97
CA PRO A 185 8.06 14.89 -2.23
C PRO A 185 6.71 15.06 -2.93
N PHE A 186 6.48 16.18 -3.62
CA PHE A 186 5.24 16.42 -4.36
C PHE A 186 5.13 15.47 -5.56
N THR A 187 6.20 15.32 -6.36
CA THR A 187 6.18 14.37 -7.49
C THR A 187 6.09 12.92 -7.04
N VAL A 188 6.64 12.59 -5.86
CA VAL A 188 6.46 11.26 -5.27
C VAL A 188 5.01 11.03 -4.84
N TYR A 189 4.32 12.04 -4.34
CA TYR A 189 2.89 11.94 -4.02
C TYR A 189 2.04 11.64 -5.26
N ASP A 190 2.24 12.39 -6.35
CA ASP A 190 1.53 12.14 -7.61
C ASP A 190 1.81 10.74 -8.16
N CYS A 191 3.09 10.34 -8.16
CA CYS A 191 3.52 8.98 -8.50
C CYS A 191 2.84 7.91 -7.60
N THR A 192 2.74 8.17 -6.31
CA THR A 192 2.13 7.24 -5.34
C THR A 192 0.65 7.02 -5.63
N ASN A 193 -0.10 8.08 -5.96
CA ASN A 193 -1.51 7.96 -6.32
C ASN A 193 -1.68 7.13 -7.60
N ASP A 194 -0.93 7.44 -8.66
CA ASP A 194 -0.98 6.64 -9.89
C ASP A 194 -0.62 5.17 -9.64
N VAL A 195 0.37 4.91 -8.78
CA VAL A 195 0.80 3.55 -8.44
C VAL A 195 -0.31 2.79 -7.71
N PHE A 196 -0.99 3.41 -6.73
CA PHE A 196 -2.13 2.77 -6.07
C PHE A 196 -3.22 2.44 -7.07
N ASP A 197 -3.55 3.38 -7.97
CA ASP A 197 -4.53 3.15 -9.03
C ASP A 197 -4.10 2.00 -9.94
N ILE A 198 -2.84 1.96 -10.39
CA ILE A 198 -2.31 0.89 -11.25
C ILE A 198 -2.36 -0.49 -10.59
N LEU A 199 -2.05 -0.56 -9.29
CA LEU A 199 -2.01 -1.82 -8.54
C LEU A 199 -3.39 -2.32 -8.13
N ALA A 200 -4.34 -1.41 -7.86
CA ALA A 200 -5.71 -1.74 -7.48
C ALA A 200 -6.65 -1.93 -8.70
N ASP A 201 -6.34 -1.33 -9.83
CA ASP A 201 -7.17 -1.38 -11.02
C ASP A 201 -7.16 -2.76 -11.70
N ARG A 202 -8.34 -3.19 -12.14
CA ARG A 202 -8.56 -4.46 -12.81
C ARG A 202 -7.94 -4.50 -14.22
N PRO A 203 -7.30 -5.61 -14.62
CA PRO A 203 -6.88 -5.78 -16.01
C PRO A 203 -8.11 -5.87 -16.93
N PRO A 204 -8.04 -5.37 -18.18
CA PRO A 204 -9.13 -5.44 -19.15
C PRO A 204 -9.39 -6.86 -19.71
N ASN A 205 -8.79 -7.90 -19.12
CA ASN A 205 -8.94 -9.29 -19.55
C ASN A 205 -10.04 -10.00 -18.74
N PRO A 206 -11.15 -10.44 -19.37
CA PRO A 206 -12.23 -11.13 -18.67
C PRO A 206 -11.83 -12.50 -18.10
N ALA A 207 -10.73 -13.10 -18.57
CA ALA A 207 -10.20 -14.34 -18.01
C ALA A 207 -9.57 -14.15 -16.61
N ILE A 208 -9.38 -12.90 -16.17
CA ILE A 208 -8.85 -12.57 -14.85
C ILE A 208 -10.00 -12.15 -13.94
N PRO A 209 -10.15 -12.78 -12.76
CA PRO A 209 -11.18 -12.39 -11.79
C PRO A 209 -11.06 -10.93 -11.39
N GLU A 210 -12.21 -10.26 -11.19
CA GLU A 210 -12.27 -8.81 -10.96
C GLU A 210 -11.48 -8.35 -9.72
N ASN A 211 -11.47 -9.17 -8.65
CA ASN A 211 -10.77 -8.85 -7.40
C ASN A 211 -9.32 -9.34 -7.37
N LYS A 212 -8.72 -9.61 -8.54
CA LYS A 212 -7.38 -10.18 -8.62
C LYS A 212 -6.31 -9.10 -8.72
N PHE A 213 -5.55 -8.95 -7.63
CA PHE A 213 -4.32 -8.17 -7.62
C PHE A 213 -3.22 -8.81 -8.48
N PRO A 214 -2.22 -8.02 -8.92
CA PRO A 214 -1.02 -8.54 -9.56
C PRO A 214 -0.40 -9.64 -8.69
N GLY A 215 -0.03 -10.78 -9.30
CA GLY A 215 0.72 -11.81 -8.60
C GLY A 215 2.19 -11.42 -8.40
N VAL A 216 2.74 -10.73 -9.40
CA VAL A 216 4.16 -10.31 -9.42
C VAL A 216 4.25 -8.86 -9.90
N ILE A 217 5.17 -8.10 -9.29
CA ILE A 217 5.56 -6.76 -9.71
C ILE A 217 7.06 -6.80 -10.00
N ALA A 218 7.48 -6.58 -11.25
CA ALA A 218 8.88 -6.61 -11.64
C ALA A 218 9.41 -5.23 -12.01
N SER A 219 10.61 -4.89 -11.53
CA SER A 219 11.31 -3.65 -11.80
C SER A 219 12.80 -3.88 -11.94
N ASP A 220 13.44 -3.19 -12.87
CA ASP A 220 14.89 -3.23 -13.10
C ASP A 220 15.62 -1.89 -12.80
N GLY A 221 14.94 -1.05 -12.00
CA GLY A 221 15.43 0.24 -11.52
C GLY A 221 15.09 1.39 -12.47
N PRO A 222 14.24 2.33 -12.04
CA PRO A 222 14.70 3.58 -11.42
C PRO A 222 13.97 3.86 -10.09
N GLY A 223 14.08 5.09 -9.54
CA GLY A 223 13.42 5.54 -8.30
C GLY A 223 11.94 5.17 -8.17
N THR A 224 11.22 5.11 -9.30
CA THR A 224 9.80 4.78 -9.33
C THR A 224 9.53 3.30 -9.03
N GLY A 225 10.45 2.40 -9.38
CA GLY A 225 10.33 0.98 -9.01
C GLY A 225 10.27 0.77 -7.50
N PHE A 226 10.99 1.58 -6.73
CA PHE A 226 10.88 1.58 -5.27
C PHE A 226 9.49 2.01 -4.79
N VAL A 227 8.88 3.03 -5.41
CA VAL A 227 7.53 3.50 -5.06
C VAL A 227 6.49 2.40 -5.30
N PHE A 228 6.58 1.68 -6.42
CA PHE A 228 5.70 0.53 -6.70
C PHE A 228 5.78 -0.55 -5.60
N LEU A 229 6.98 -0.97 -5.24
CA LEU A 229 7.16 -2.00 -4.20
C LEU A 229 6.75 -1.49 -2.81
N LEU A 230 6.97 -0.20 -2.53
CA LEU A 230 6.53 0.42 -1.29
C LEU A 230 5.00 0.46 -1.21
N CYS A 231 4.31 0.86 -2.28
CA CYS A 231 2.84 0.89 -2.32
C CYS A 231 2.26 -0.52 -2.16
N ALA A 232 2.80 -1.51 -2.87
CA ALA A 232 2.43 -2.91 -2.70
C ALA A 232 2.60 -3.39 -1.25
N TYR A 233 3.73 -3.04 -0.62
CA TYR A 233 3.96 -3.32 0.80
C TYR A 233 2.92 -2.63 1.69
N LEU A 234 2.60 -1.36 1.46
CA LEU A 234 1.60 -0.61 2.24
C LEU A 234 0.20 -1.20 2.08
N MET A 235 -0.20 -1.58 0.86
CA MET A 235 -1.48 -2.25 0.62
C MET A 235 -1.58 -3.55 1.40
N LYS A 236 -0.53 -4.38 1.39
CA LYS A 236 -0.45 -5.58 2.22
C LYS A 236 -0.49 -5.22 3.71
N PHE A 237 0.30 -4.24 4.15
CA PHE A 237 0.40 -3.82 5.55
C PHE A 237 -0.96 -3.43 6.14
N PHE A 238 -1.74 -2.64 5.41
CA PHE A 238 -3.08 -2.21 5.83
C PHE A 238 -4.21 -3.21 5.52
N GLY A 239 -3.90 -4.38 4.96
CA GLY A 239 -4.90 -5.40 4.64
C GLY A 239 -5.78 -5.08 3.42
N LEU A 240 -5.34 -4.14 2.57
CA LEU A 240 -6.01 -3.79 1.31
C LEU A 240 -5.73 -4.81 0.20
N ALA A 241 -4.61 -5.55 0.30
CA ALA A 241 -4.23 -6.61 -0.62
C ALA A 241 -3.85 -7.90 0.14
N PRO A 242 -4.11 -9.09 -0.44
CA PRO A 242 -3.68 -10.37 0.13
C PRO A 242 -2.15 -10.50 0.23
N ASP A 243 -1.67 -11.19 1.27
CA ASP A 243 -0.23 -11.38 1.53
C ASP A 243 0.48 -12.23 0.47
N ASP A 244 -0.26 -13.08 -0.25
CA ASP A 244 0.24 -13.93 -1.33
C ASP A 244 0.27 -13.26 -2.71
N SER A 245 -0.18 -12.00 -2.77
CA SER A 245 -0.19 -11.16 -3.98
C SER A 245 0.96 -10.14 -3.99
N MET A 246 1.12 -9.47 -5.13
CA MET A 246 2.07 -8.38 -5.34
C MET A 246 3.51 -8.72 -4.91
N LYS A 247 4.00 -9.89 -5.33
CA LYS A 247 5.38 -10.30 -5.04
C LYS A 247 6.35 -9.45 -5.86
N GLY A 248 7.17 -8.67 -5.19
CA GLY A 248 8.21 -7.83 -5.73
C GLY A 248 9.40 -8.63 -6.23
N VAL A 249 9.71 -8.44 -7.51
CA VAL A 249 10.96 -8.86 -8.14
C VAL A 249 11.72 -7.60 -8.51
N PHE A 250 12.85 -7.39 -7.86
CA PHE A 250 13.76 -6.31 -8.18
C PHE A 250 15.03 -6.86 -8.81
N VAL A 251 15.36 -6.37 -10.00
CA VAL A 251 16.62 -6.65 -10.67
C VAL A 251 17.47 -5.39 -10.61
N GLU A 252 18.66 -5.46 -10.01
CA GLU A 252 19.59 -4.35 -10.12
C GLU A 252 20.10 -4.24 -11.57
N SER A 253 20.03 -3.03 -12.12
CA SER A 253 20.41 -2.76 -13.52
C SER A 253 21.82 -3.23 -13.85
N TRP A 254 22.00 -3.65 -15.10
CA TRP A 254 23.28 -4.13 -15.59
C TRP A 254 24.39 -3.07 -15.48
N ALA A 255 24.05 -1.78 -15.52
CA ALA A 255 25.02 -0.70 -15.37
C ALA A 255 25.69 -0.64 -13.97
N ARG A 256 25.15 -1.33 -12.96
CA ARG A 256 25.63 -1.27 -11.58
C ARG A 256 26.59 -2.42 -11.25
N VAL A 257 27.88 -2.17 -11.44
CA VAL A 257 28.93 -3.20 -11.24
C VAL A 257 29.41 -3.29 -9.78
N ASN A 258 29.65 -2.14 -9.13
CA ASN A 258 30.39 -2.06 -7.87
C ASN A 258 29.54 -1.65 -6.64
N SER A 259 28.36 -1.08 -6.87
CA SER A 259 27.46 -0.62 -5.82
C SER A 259 26.00 -0.63 -6.26
N LEU A 260 25.10 -0.90 -5.31
CA LEU A 260 23.66 -0.85 -5.53
C LEU A 260 23.22 0.57 -5.88
N SER A 261 22.20 0.68 -6.71
CA SER A 261 21.50 1.95 -6.90
C SER A 261 20.89 2.43 -5.58
N PHE A 262 20.60 3.73 -5.46
CA PHE A 262 19.94 4.25 -4.25
C PHE A 262 18.60 3.54 -4.01
N SER A 263 17.83 3.31 -5.08
CA SER A 263 16.60 2.51 -5.03
C SER A 263 16.85 1.08 -4.58
N GLY A 264 17.88 0.41 -5.12
CA GLY A 264 18.27 -0.93 -4.67
C GLY A 264 18.68 -0.98 -3.20
N GLN A 265 19.34 0.06 -2.68
CA GLN A 265 19.67 0.18 -1.25
C GLN A 265 18.41 0.30 -0.40
N LEU A 266 17.45 1.15 -0.80
CA LEU A 266 16.18 1.33 -0.07
C LEU A 266 15.34 0.05 -0.09
N ILE A 267 15.15 -0.57 -1.26
CA ILE A 267 14.40 -1.82 -1.41
C ILE A 267 14.99 -2.91 -0.50
N LYS A 268 16.32 -3.01 -0.46
CA LYS A 268 17.02 -3.95 0.41
C LYS A 268 16.86 -3.60 1.89
N TYR A 269 16.98 -2.32 2.25
CA TYR A 269 16.89 -1.87 3.65
C TYR A 269 15.52 -2.16 4.25
N PHE A 270 14.45 -1.93 3.48
CA PHE A 270 13.07 -2.16 3.90
C PHE A 270 12.54 -3.56 3.57
N ASP A 271 13.36 -4.44 2.99
CA ASP A 271 13.01 -5.82 2.57
C ASP A 271 11.74 -5.89 1.69
N LEU A 272 11.63 -4.94 0.74
CA LEU A 272 10.42 -4.75 -0.09
C LEU A 272 10.31 -5.71 -1.27
N ALA A 273 11.39 -6.41 -1.62
CA ALA A 273 11.43 -7.36 -2.73
C ALA A 273 11.65 -8.77 -2.21
N GLU A 274 10.71 -9.66 -2.50
CA GLU A 274 10.82 -11.09 -2.22
C GLU A 274 11.98 -11.72 -3.01
N VAL A 275 12.22 -11.23 -4.23
CA VAL A 275 13.35 -11.63 -5.05
C VAL A 275 14.15 -10.40 -5.45
N PHE A 276 15.36 -10.30 -4.91
CA PHE A 276 16.32 -9.26 -5.26
C PHE A 276 17.49 -9.88 -6.01
N VAL A 277 17.66 -9.48 -7.27
CA VAL A 277 18.63 -10.05 -8.20
C VAL A 277 19.79 -9.07 -8.44
N VAL A 278 21.01 -9.59 -8.36
CA VAL A 278 22.24 -8.88 -8.74
C VAL A 278 22.91 -9.60 -9.91
N GLN A 279 23.37 -8.83 -10.89
CA GLN A 279 23.90 -9.39 -12.14
C GLN A 279 25.44 -9.50 -12.17
N HIS A 280 26.14 -8.78 -11.30
CA HIS A 280 27.61 -8.69 -11.30
C HIS A 280 28.25 -9.44 -10.12
N PRO A 281 29.33 -10.24 -10.34
CA PRO A 281 30.03 -10.93 -9.26
C PRO A 281 30.59 -9.99 -8.17
N PRO A 282 31.25 -8.85 -8.49
CA PRO A 282 31.73 -7.92 -7.46
C PRO A 282 30.60 -7.42 -6.54
N LEU A 283 29.44 -7.10 -7.12
CA LEU A 283 28.27 -6.64 -6.38
C LEU A 283 27.70 -7.74 -5.49
N HIS A 284 27.59 -8.97 -5.99
CA HIS A 284 27.13 -10.11 -5.21
C HIS A 284 28.04 -10.41 -4.02
N ARG A 285 29.37 -10.35 -4.21
CA ARG A 285 30.34 -10.52 -3.11
C ARG A 285 30.17 -9.47 -2.01
N ARG A 286 29.88 -8.22 -2.39
CA ARG A 286 29.65 -7.12 -1.45
C ARG A 286 28.33 -7.25 -0.70
N TYR A 287 27.34 -7.89 -1.30
CA TYR A 287 26.00 -8.06 -0.75
C TYR A 287 25.60 -9.54 -0.74
N PRO A 288 26.23 -10.35 0.13
CA PRO A 288 25.93 -11.78 0.22
C PRO A 288 24.47 -11.99 0.63
N GLY A 289 23.85 -13.03 0.09
CA GLY A 289 22.46 -13.42 0.39
C GLY A 289 21.41 -13.03 -0.64
N GLN A 290 21.77 -12.19 -1.63
CA GLN A 290 20.92 -11.85 -2.79
C GLN A 290 21.01 -12.91 -3.88
N ALA A 291 19.98 -13.01 -4.73
CA ALA A 291 20.01 -13.92 -5.86
C ALA A 291 21.05 -13.42 -6.88
N TYR A 292 21.96 -14.31 -7.30
CA TYR A 292 22.93 -14.03 -8.35
C TYR A 292 22.58 -14.83 -9.59
N THR A 293 22.40 -14.15 -10.72
CA THR A 293 21.99 -14.75 -12.00
C THR A 293 23.02 -14.53 -13.10
N GLY A 294 24.11 -13.82 -12.84
CA GLY A 294 25.02 -13.36 -13.88
C GLY A 294 24.33 -12.39 -14.85
N ASN A 295 24.85 -12.28 -16.07
CA ASN A 295 24.37 -11.33 -17.07
C ASN A 295 23.04 -11.81 -17.70
N MET A 296 21.90 -11.36 -17.16
CA MET A 296 20.59 -11.71 -17.72
C MET A 296 20.31 -11.02 -19.06
N VAL A 297 21.02 -9.93 -19.36
CA VAL A 297 20.87 -9.17 -20.61
C VAL A 297 21.65 -9.80 -21.77
N ALA A 298 22.82 -10.40 -21.50
CA ALA A 298 23.73 -10.93 -22.54
C ALA A 298 23.98 -12.44 -22.48
N MET A 299 23.69 -13.13 -21.37
CA MET A 299 23.68 -14.60 -21.29
C MET A 299 22.32 -15.10 -20.81
N PRO A 300 21.28 -14.92 -21.64
CA PRO A 300 19.91 -15.07 -21.16
C PRO A 300 19.48 -16.53 -21.23
N THR A 301 18.52 -16.89 -20.37
CA THR A 301 17.89 -18.22 -20.35
C THR A 301 17.42 -18.63 -21.75
N ILE A 302 17.54 -19.93 -22.08
CA ILE A 302 16.99 -20.47 -23.32
C ILE A 302 15.46 -20.26 -23.27
N PRO A 303 14.88 -19.54 -24.24
CA PRO A 303 13.47 -19.20 -24.23
C PRO A 303 12.64 -20.47 -24.46
N SER A 304 11.45 -20.52 -23.85
CA SER A 304 10.55 -21.69 -23.95
C SER A 304 10.06 -21.97 -25.37
N VAL A 305 9.95 -20.91 -26.17
CA VAL A 305 9.67 -20.93 -27.60
C VAL A 305 10.89 -20.28 -28.27
N PRO A 306 11.38 -20.76 -29.42
CA PRO A 306 12.47 -20.13 -30.16
C PRO A 306 12.20 -18.64 -30.48
N LEU A 307 13.26 -17.82 -30.56
CA LEU A 307 13.15 -16.40 -30.95
C LEU A 307 13.00 -16.23 -32.46
N GLU A 308 13.61 -17.12 -33.22
CA GLU A 308 13.51 -17.22 -34.67
C GLU A 308 12.82 -18.54 -35.04
N PRO A 309 12.08 -18.61 -36.16
CA PRO A 309 11.56 -19.86 -36.68
C PRO A 309 12.73 -20.82 -36.93
N LEU A 310 12.57 -22.09 -36.55
CA LEU A 310 13.53 -23.12 -36.96
C LEU A 310 13.42 -23.26 -38.49
N GLU A 311 14.48 -22.91 -39.21
CA GLU A 311 14.63 -23.19 -40.65
C GLU A 311 14.62 -24.69 -40.95
#